data_AF-A0A9D7ZQ79-F1
#
_entry.id   AF-A0A9D7ZQ79-F1
#
_cell.length_a   1.000
_cell.length_b   1.000
_cell.length_c   1.000
_cell.angle_alpha   90.00
_cell.angle_beta   90.00
_cell.angle_gamma   90.00
#
_symmetry.space_group_name_H-M   'P 1'
#
loop_
_entity.id
_entity.type
_entity.pdbx_description
1 polymer ?
#
loop_
_entity_poly.entity_id
_entity_poly.type
_entity_poly.pdbx_seq_one_letter_code
_entity_poly.pdbx_strand_id
1 'polypeptide(L)'
;EDGDVHNPQAFANDALFQPESRAALRKIINLGLTDAYRAMTSETGRYTWWGYQAGGWQKDHGVRIDHLLLSPQAADRLQGCDIDRTPRGWEKPSDHTPIWCELRD
;
A
#
# COMPACT_ATOMS: atom_id res chain seq x y z
N GLU A 1 -7.50 0.64 3.09
CA GLU A 1 -8.49 1.48 3.80
C GLU A 1 -8.88 2.67 2.93
N ASP A 2 -9.77 3.55 3.38
CA ASP A 2 -10.22 4.68 2.54
C ASP A 2 -9.07 5.67 2.27
N GLY A 3 -8.11 5.79 3.19
CA GLY A 3 -6.87 6.55 2.97
C GLY A 3 -5.85 5.90 2.02
N ASP A 4 -6.10 4.66 1.59
CA ASP A 4 -5.25 3.88 0.66
C ASP A 4 -5.72 4.00 -0.80
N VAL A 5 -6.64 4.91 -1.12
CA VAL A 5 -7.13 5.14 -2.48
C VAL A 5 -7.40 6.63 -2.71
N HIS A 6 -7.16 7.11 -3.92
CA HIS A 6 -7.40 8.52 -4.26
C HIS A 6 -8.89 8.91 -4.23
N ASN A 7 -9.79 7.97 -4.50
CA ASN A 7 -11.24 8.21 -4.47
C ASN A 7 -12.00 6.96 -3.98
N PRO A 8 -12.25 6.83 -2.67
CA PRO A 8 -12.98 5.68 -2.11
C PRO A 8 -14.36 5.46 -2.72
N GLN A 9 -15.08 6.53 -3.08
CA GLN A 9 -16.43 6.43 -3.65
C GLN A 9 -16.40 5.83 -5.05
N ALA A 10 -15.42 6.22 -5.88
CA ALA A 10 -15.24 5.65 -7.22
C ALA A 10 -14.87 4.15 -7.16
N PHE A 11 -14.22 3.72 -6.08
CA PHE A 11 -13.84 2.32 -5.87
C PHE A 11 -14.91 1.50 -5.16
N ALA A 12 -16.06 2.05 -4.76
CA ALA A 12 -17.03 1.34 -3.93
C ALA A 12 -17.48 -0.02 -4.50
N ASN A 13 -17.50 -0.17 -5.83
CA ASN A 13 -17.85 -1.42 -6.52
C ASN A 13 -16.65 -2.18 -7.08
N ASP A 14 -15.42 -1.71 -6.83
CA ASP A 14 -14.18 -2.34 -7.27
C ASP A 14 -13.87 -3.59 -6.42
N ALA A 15 -13.11 -4.52 -7.00
CA ALA A 15 -12.68 -5.75 -6.33
C ALA A 15 -11.92 -5.48 -5.01
N LEU A 16 -11.16 -4.38 -4.96
CA LEU A 16 -10.37 -3.95 -3.80
C LEU A 16 -11.25 -3.51 -2.61
N PHE A 17 -12.48 -3.07 -2.89
CA PHE A 17 -13.40 -2.55 -1.90
C PHE A 17 -14.48 -3.54 -1.48
N GLN A 18 -14.53 -4.72 -2.11
CA GLN A 18 -15.47 -5.77 -1.73
C GLN A 18 -15.31 -6.11 -0.24
N PRO A 19 -16.41 -6.19 0.53
CA PRO A 19 -16.38 -6.48 1.95
C PRO A 19 -15.59 -7.75 2.28
N GLU A 20 -15.68 -8.78 1.44
CA GLU A 20 -15.01 -10.06 1.60
C GLU A 20 -13.49 -9.95 1.48
N SER A 21 -12.99 -9.21 0.48
CA SER A 21 -11.56 -8.94 0.28
C SER A 21 -10.98 -8.17 1.46
N ARG A 22 -11.67 -7.10 1.89
CA ARG A 22 -11.25 -6.28 3.05
C ARG A 22 -11.27 -7.11 4.34
N ALA A 23 -12.29 -7.94 4.52
CA ALA A 23 -12.38 -8.84 5.66
C ALA A 23 -11.27 -9.90 5.67
N ALA A 24 -10.90 -10.45 4.51
CA ALA A 24 -9.82 -11.42 4.38
C ALA A 24 -8.47 -10.82 4.77
N LEU A 25 -8.12 -9.63 4.27
CA LEU A 25 -6.91 -8.92 4.67
C LEU A 25 -6.91 -8.63 6.18
N ARG A 26 -8.05 -8.18 6.73
CA ARG A 26 -8.16 -7.92 8.17
C ARG A 26 -7.99 -9.19 9.02
N LYS A 27 -8.44 -10.35 8.54
CA LYS A 27 -8.17 -11.64 9.21
C LYS A 27 -6.68 -11.94 9.27
N ILE A 28 -5.94 -11.71 8.18
CA ILE A 28 -4.48 -11.92 8.12
C ILE A 28 -3.77 -10.99 9.10
N ILE A 29 -4.09 -9.70 9.09
CA ILE A 29 -3.53 -8.71 10.03
C ILE A 29 -3.83 -9.11 11.48
N ASN A 30 -5.07 -9.54 11.76
CA ASN A 30 -5.49 -9.96 13.10
C ASN A 30 -4.86 -11.27 13.60
N LEU A 31 -4.03 -11.96 12.80
CA LEU A 31 -3.16 -13.03 13.30
C LEU A 31 -2.03 -12.51 14.21
N GLY A 32 -1.93 -11.19 14.37
CA GLY A 32 -0.85 -10.51 15.10
C GLY A 32 0.25 -10.00 14.18
N LEU A 33 -0.06 -9.80 12.89
CA LEU A 33 0.87 -9.21 11.92
C LEU A 33 0.71 -7.68 11.90
N THR A 34 1.83 -7.00 11.77
CA THR A 34 1.90 -5.53 11.73
C THR A 34 2.15 -5.08 10.29
N ASP A 35 1.30 -4.20 9.74
CA ASP A 35 1.61 -3.52 8.47
C ASP A 35 2.72 -2.48 8.74
N ALA A 36 3.92 -2.73 8.19
CA ALA A 36 5.12 -1.93 8.44
C ALA A 36 4.94 -0.45 8.08
N TYR A 37 4.24 -0.16 6.99
CA TYR A 37 4.03 1.22 6.54
C TYR A 37 3.11 1.96 7.50
N ARG A 38 2.02 1.31 7.90
CA ARG A 38 1.05 1.88 8.85
C ARG A 38 1.58 2.00 10.27
N ALA A 39 2.58 1.21 10.65
CA ALA A 39 3.29 1.36 11.92
C ALA A 39 4.17 2.61 11.96
N MET A 40 4.70 3.06 10.81
CA MET A 40 5.59 4.21 10.71
C MET A 40 4.87 5.53 10.41
N THR A 41 3.72 5.48 9.74
CA THR A 41 2.99 6.70 9.36
C THR A 41 1.48 6.48 9.22
N SER A 42 0.72 7.51 9.60
CA SER A 42 -0.71 7.64 9.33
C SER A 42 -1.01 8.44 8.05
N GLU A 43 0.01 8.81 7.28
CA GLU A 43 -0.13 9.56 6.02
C GLU A 43 -1.06 8.84 5.05
N THR A 44 -2.00 9.58 4.49
CA THR A 44 -2.90 9.12 3.42
C THR A 44 -2.42 9.68 2.08
N GLY A 45 -2.91 9.14 0.97
CA GLY A 45 -2.52 9.64 -0.34
C GLY A 45 -1.17 9.12 -0.86
N ARG A 46 -0.63 8.08 -0.21
CA ARG A 46 0.60 7.40 -0.62
C ARG A 46 0.24 6.02 -1.16
N TYR A 47 0.55 5.81 -2.42
CA TYR A 47 0.06 4.67 -3.20
C TYR A 47 1.21 3.82 -3.70
N THR A 48 0.93 2.54 -3.99
CA THR A 48 1.91 1.61 -4.56
C THR A 48 1.56 1.22 -6.00
N TRP A 49 0.35 1.54 -6.45
CA TRP A 49 -0.15 1.22 -7.80
C TRP A 49 -0.86 2.40 -8.45
N TRP A 50 -0.69 2.54 -9.77
CA TRP A 50 -1.42 3.46 -10.64
C TRP A 50 -1.68 2.83 -12.00
N GLY A 51 -2.95 2.71 -12.37
CA GLY A 51 -3.36 2.22 -13.68
C GLY A 51 -2.75 3.04 -14.83
N TYR A 52 -2.43 2.34 -15.93
CA TYR A 52 -1.83 2.96 -17.12
C TYR A 52 -2.78 3.91 -17.86
N GLN A 53 -4.09 3.74 -17.67
CA GLN A 53 -5.12 4.48 -18.38
C GLN A 53 -5.41 5.85 -17.72
N ALA A 54 -6.01 6.75 -18.51
CA ALA A 54 -6.53 8.04 -18.05
C ALA A 54 -5.53 8.98 -17.34
N GLY A 55 -4.23 8.69 -17.46
CA GLY A 55 -3.17 9.45 -16.80
C GLY A 55 -3.13 9.26 -15.28
N GLY A 56 -3.41 8.05 -14.79
CA GLY A 56 -3.50 7.75 -13.36
C GLY A 56 -2.26 8.18 -12.57
N TRP A 57 -1.07 7.92 -13.12
CA TRP A 57 0.20 8.36 -12.51
C TRP A 57 0.34 9.89 -12.44
N GLN A 58 0.08 10.59 -13.54
CA GLN A 58 0.26 12.05 -13.63
C GLN A 58 -0.71 12.81 -12.72
N LYS A 59 -1.89 12.24 -12.47
CA LYS A 59 -2.92 12.81 -11.58
C LYS A 59 -2.79 12.33 -10.13
N ASP A 60 -1.85 11.45 -9.85
CA ASP A 60 -1.73 10.72 -8.59
C ASP A 60 -3.00 9.97 -8.16
N HIS A 61 -3.72 9.41 -9.14
CA HIS A 61 -4.93 8.61 -8.91
C HIS A 61 -4.55 7.15 -8.59
N GLY A 62 -3.88 6.94 -7.47
CA GLY A 62 -3.36 5.63 -7.07
C GLY A 62 -4.22 4.87 -6.08
N VAL A 63 -3.74 3.64 -5.79
CA VAL A 63 -4.13 2.83 -4.62
C VAL A 63 -2.90 2.22 -3.96
N ARG A 64 -2.96 1.98 -2.64
CA ARG A 64 -1.96 1.20 -1.90
C ARG A 64 -2.48 -0.22 -1.72
N ILE A 65 -1.86 -1.16 -2.43
CA ILE A 65 -2.25 -2.58 -2.43
C ILE A 65 -1.06 -3.53 -2.21
N ASP A 66 0.15 -2.98 -2.04
CA ASP A 66 1.35 -3.71 -1.70
C ASP A 66 1.66 -3.50 -0.22
N HIS A 67 1.74 -4.59 0.54
CA HIS A 67 1.86 -4.58 2.01
C HIS A 67 3.07 -5.37 2.48
N LEU A 68 3.77 -4.85 3.49
CA LEU A 68 4.80 -5.57 4.24
C LEU A 68 4.22 -5.93 5.61
N LEU A 69 3.81 -7.18 5.78
CA LEU A 69 3.20 -7.67 7.02
C LEU A 69 4.26 -8.39 7.87
N LEU A 70 4.59 -7.79 9.00
CA LEU A 70 5.66 -8.22 9.89
C LEU A 70 5.13 -9.08 11.04
N SER A 71 5.84 -10.15 11.38
CA SER A 71 5.65 -10.82 12.67
C SER A 71 6.01 -9.89 13.83
N PRO A 72 5.60 -10.18 15.07
CA PRO A 72 5.99 -9.36 16.23
C PRO A 72 7.52 -9.15 16.35
N GLN A 73 8.32 -10.21 16.11
CA GLN A 73 9.78 -10.12 16.19
C GLN A 73 10.38 -9.24 15.10
N ALA A 74 9.78 -9.20 13.91
CA ALA A 74 10.22 -8.31 12.85
C ALA A 74 9.74 -6.87 13.10
N ALA A 75 8.54 -6.69 13.64
CA ALA A 75 8.01 -5.37 14.02
C ALA A 75 8.89 -4.69 15.09
N ASP A 76 9.36 -5.43 16.10
CA ASP A 76 10.30 -4.93 17.12
C ASP A 76 11.65 -4.44 16.56
N ARG A 77 11.97 -4.85 15.33
CA ARG A 77 13.20 -4.50 14.61
C ARG A 77 12.97 -3.43 13.54
N LEU A 78 11.73 -3.00 13.30
CA LEU A 78 11.40 -2.03 12.26
C LEU A 78 12.07 -0.68 12.56
N GLN A 79 12.86 -0.19 11.61
CA GLN A 79 13.55 1.11 11.69
C GLN A 79 13.03 2.12 10.66
N GLY A 80 12.64 1.65 9.49
CA GLY A 80 12.18 2.49 8.39
C GLY A 80 11.19 1.75 7.51
N CYS A 81 10.27 2.48 6.90
CA CYS A 81 9.40 1.97 5.84
C CYS A 81 8.92 3.13 4.97
N ASP A 82 9.04 3.01 3.66
CA ASP A 82 8.49 3.98 2.72
C ASP A 82 8.18 3.32 1.36
N ILE A 83 7.56 4.09 0.49
CA ILE A 83 7.22 3.75 -0.88
C ILE A 83 8.16 4.55 -1.80
N ASP A 84 9.00 3.85 -2.55
CA ASP A 84 9.88 4.49 -3.53
C ASP A 84 9.11 4.71 -4.83
N ARG A 85 8.78 5.97 -5.11
CA ARG A 85 8.07 6.40 -6.32
C ARG A 85 8.98 6.50 -7.56
N THR A 86 10.29 6.40 -7.38
CA THR A 86 11.27 6.63 -8.46
C THR A 86 11.10 5.65 -9.62
N PRO A 87 10.99 4.32 -9.40
CA PRO A 87 10.84 3.36 -10.49
C PRO A 87 9.56 3.55 -11.30
N ARG A 88 8.47 4.01 -10.65
CA ARG A 88 7.21 4.31 -11.33
C ARG A 88 7.29 5.46 -12.32
N GLY A 89 8.28 6.34 -12.15
CA GLY A 89 8.55 7.49 -13.03
C GLY A 89 9.42 7.18 -14.25
N TRP A 90 9.93 5.95 -14.40
CA TRP A 90 10.81 5.58 -15.51
C TRP A 90 10.06 5.37 -16.84
N GLU A 91 10.80 5.18 -17.93
CA GLU A 91 10.23 4.77 -19.21
C GLU A 91 9.76 3.31 -19.13
N LYS A 92 8.53 3.04 -19.60
CA LYS A 92 7.87 1.71 -19.53
C LYS A 92 7.95 1.07 -18.13
N PRO A 93 7.47 1.78 -17.09
CA PRO A 93 7.54 1.27 -15.72
C PRO A 93 6.48 0.19 -15.50
N SER A 94 6.60 -0.57 -14.40
CA SER A 94 5.45 -1.29 -13.85
C SER A 94 4.35 -0.29 -13.43
N ASP A 95 3.12 -0.76 -13.37
CA ASP A 95 2.00 -0.06 -12.76
C ASP A 95 2.12 0.00 -11.24
N HIS A 96 2.94 -0.88 -10.65
CA HIS A 96 3.37 -0.84 -9.27
C HIS A 96 4.69 -0.09 -9.07
N THR A 97 4.97 0.29 -7.82
CA THR A 97 6.27 0.80 -7.36
C THR A 97 6.69 0.10 -6.07
N PRO A 98 8.00 -0.03 -5.79
CA PRO A 98 8.46 -0.72 -4.59
C PRO A 98 7.99 -0.05 -3.30
N ILE A 99 7.55 -0.89 -2.37
CA ILE A 99 7.49 -0.57 -0.95
C ILE A 99 8.59 -1.35 -0.24
N TRP A 100 9.26 -0.71 0.72
CA TRP A 100 10.39 -1.31 1.42
C TRP A 100 10.27 -1.07 2.92
N CYS A 101 10.93 -1.92 3.71
CA CYS A 101 11.17 -1.67 5.13
C CYS A 101 12.61 -2.03 5.49
N GLU A 102 13.15 -1.33 6.46
CA GLU A 102 14.46 -1.59 7.07
C GLU A 102 14.26 -2.22 8.44
N LEU A 103 14.93 -3.34 8.68
CA LEU A 103 14.94 -4.03 9.96
C LEU A 103 16.35 -3.94 10.54
N ARG A 104 16.47 -3.56 11.82
CA ARG A 104 17.72 -3.67 12.58
C ARG A 104 18.23 -5.11 12.53
N ASP A 105 19.53 -5.35 12.48
CA ASP A 105 20.13 -6.68 12.62
C ASP A 105 19.79 -7.38 13.96
#